data_AF-A0A1Q3SKG7-F1
#
_entry.id   AF-A0A1Q3SKG7-F1
#
_cell.length_a   1.000
_cell.length_b   1.000
_cell.length_c   1.000
_cell.angle_alpha   90.00
_cell.angle_beta   90.00
_cell.angle_gamma   90.00
#
_symmetry.space_group_name_H-M   'P 1'
#
loop_
_entity.id
_entity.type
_entity.pdbx_description
1 polymer ?
#
loop_
_entity_poly.entity_id
_entity_poly.type
_entity_poly.pdbx_seq_one_letter_code
_entity_poly.pdbx_strand_id
1 'polypeptide(L)'
;MTMSMFPARSQSTHSAETHAIKQTMMKGDYQEAALKVAAVTDSADARIVYEIVISYDAPTCWLALINNNNLNDNLSWEALQMLLIKADKLLDDTQPDPMLYKVALALAQNNNLRRKISYCNFIEYTKRNFLLAHFIAKDPNFMLHLDHKSIQEFIALCPEYTKDILANLLHLLTAEENNKNDMSEWIRNVLEWLVVHDHRVMAEVRKNQKFIALLKNSFLYRPLFAKQVLKDLVLCSMLKITTQSAIEHPRLSKDDFFEIGKHFQDSHLSLAMEYFFLATKRNHPYAAIALAYSVKIEDPNESWDWLRLAMGLLPAEDPVLTEALFYFQAFLCGTDNHELADTVSMQINLAYSQTTSTDTQDEANIEDDSNSADENVDSVSTSLDTLADRLANTLNVTDNANHDGEASSSESSSASQDYLPAYDSTQSVASAREHALQIRQNHYCHKILRKSKPHLF
;
A
#
# COMPACT_ATOMS: atom_id res chain seq x y z
N MET A 1 6.43 -59.80 48.29
CA MET A 1 7.02 -58.55 48.84
C MET A 1 7.85 -57.91 47.76
N THR A 2 7.62 -56.63 47.50
CA THR A 2 8.33 -55.82 46.50
C THR A 2 9.59 -55.21 47.10
N MET A 3 10.74 -55.42 46.47
CA MET A 3 11.88 -54.50 46.65
C MET A 3 12.03 -53.65 45.39
N SER A 4 11.53 -52.42 45.49
CA SER A 4 11.79 -51.37 44.53
C SER A 4 13.26 -50.95 44.66
N MET A 5 14.09 -51.33 43.69
CA MET A 5 15.37 -50.65 43.48
C MET A 5 15.10 -49.36 42.72
N PHE A 6 15.02 -48.25 43.45
CA PHE A 6 15.20 -46.94 42.83
C PHE A 6 16.63 -46.84 42.31
N PRO A 7 16.85 -46.46 41.03
CA PRO A 7 18.15 -45.98 40.62
C PRO A 7 18.48 -44.74 41.43
N ALA A 8 19.62 -44.74 42.12
CA ALA A 8 20.14 -43.52 42.71
C ALA A 8 20.25 -42.46 41.62
N ARG A 9 19.69 -41.26 41.85
CA ARG A 9 19.92 -40.11 40.97
C ARG A 9 21.43 -39.96 40.81
N SER A 10 21.91 -40.05 39.57
CA SER A 10 23.30 -39.76 39.24
C SER A 10 23.60 -38.31 39.62
N GLN A 11 24.27 -38.12 40.75
CA GLN A 11 25.01 -36.90 40.99
C GLN A 11 26.09 -36.84 39.91
N SER A 12 25.97 -35.90 38.98
CA SER A 12 27.02 -35.62 38.01
C SER A 12 28.28 -35.25 38.78
N THR A 13 29.30 -36.09 38.73
CA THR A 13 30.63 -35.76 39.24
C THR A 13 31.16 -34.59 38.42
N HIS A 14 31.03 -33.37 38.98
CA HIS A 14 31.54 -32.15 38.37
C HIS A 14 33.03 -32.32 38.07
N SER A 15 33.47 -31.89 36.87
CA SER A 15 34.87 -32.02 36.51
C SER A 15 35.78 -31.25 37.46
N ALA A 16 37.05 -31.66 37.54
CA ALA A 16 38.07 -30.90 38.27
C ALA A 16 38.20 -29.46 37.74
N GLU A 17 37.89 -29.24 36.46
CA GLU A 17 37.95 -27.94 35.78
C GLU A 17 36.89 -26.97 36.32
N THR A 18 35.63 -27.38 36.43
CA THR A 18 34.56 -26.54 37.02
C THR A 18 34.87 -26.13 38.47
N HIS A 19 35.40 -27.07 39.27
CA HIS A 19 35.84 -26.78 40.64
C HIS A 19 37.02 -25.79 40.67
N ALA A 20 38.00 -25.94 39.78
CA ALA A 20 39.14 -25.01 39.67
C ALA A 20 38.69 -23.61 39.25
N ILE A 21 37.78 -23.49 38.27
CA ILE A 21 37.18 -22.21 37.85
C ILE A 21 36.48 -21.56 39.04
N LYS A 22 35.60 -22.29 39.75
CA LYS A 22 34.88 -21.76 40.92
C LYS A 22 35.82 -21.24 42.01
N GLN A 23 36.87 -21.98 42.35
CA GLN A 23 37.87 -21.54 43.34
C GLN A 23 38.65 -20.30 42.89
N THR A 24 38.93 -20.17 41.59
CA THR A 24 39.67 -19.03 41.05
C THR A 24 38.80 -17.76 41.04
N MET A 25 37.54 -17.89 40.61
CA MET A 25 36.54 -16.81 40.69
C MET A 25 36.34 -16.31 42.13
N MET A 26 36.26 -17.22 43.11
CA MET A 26 36.13 -16.87 44.54
C MET A 26 37.35 -16.14 45.11
N LYS A 27 38.54 -16.26 44.50
CA LYS A 27 39.75 -15.51 44.88
C LYS A 27 39.84 -14.13 44.24
N GLY A 28 38.96 -13.81 43.29
CA GLY A 28 38.98 -12.55 42.53
C GLY A 28 39.99 -12.51 41.37
N ASP A 29 40.67 -13.62 41.05
CA ASP A 29 41.57 -13.67 39.89
C ASP A 29 40.78 -13.95 38.60
N TYR A 30 40.14 -12.90 38.09
CA TYR A 30 39.33 -12.96 36.87
C TYR A 30 40.15 -13.09 35.57
N GLN A 31 41.49 -12.99 35.63
CA GLN A 31 42.35 -13.27 34.48
C GLN A 31 42.68 -14.76 34.42
N GLU A 32 43.13 -15.35 35.53
CA GLU A 32 43.38 -16.79 35.63
C GLU A 32 42.07 -17.60 35.44
N ALA A 33 40.95 -17.11 35.98
CA ALA A 33 39.65 -17.76 35.79
C ALA A 33 39.19 -17.71 34.32
N ALA A 34 39.39 -16.58 33.61
CA ALA A 34 39.08 -16.47 32.20
C ALA A 34 39.91 -17.44 31.33
N LEU A 35 41.21 -17.60 31.63
CA LEU A 35 42.05 -18.59 30.96
C LEU A 35 41.55 -20.03 31.19
N LYS A 36 41.10 -20.36 32.40
CA LYS A 36 40.52 -21.68 32.72
C LYS A 36 39.19 -21.90 31.99
N VAL A 37 38.31 -20.91 31.93
CA VAL A 37 37.05 -20.96 31.16
C VAL A 37 37.30 -21.17 29.66
N ALA A 38 38.30 -20.50 29.09
CA ALA A 38 38.70 -20.67 27.70
C ALA A 38 39.32 -22.05 27.39
N ALA A 39 39.86 -22.73 28.40
CA ALA A 39 40.49 -24.05 28.26
C ALA A 39 39.50 -25.23 28.38
N VAL A 40 38.26 -25.02 28.84
CA VAL A 40 37.28 -26.11 29.01
C VAL A 40 36.95 -26.77 27.67
N THR A 41 37.12 -28.09 27.61
CA THR A 41 36.79 -28.89 26.41
C THR A 41 35.52 -29.71 26.54
N ASP A 42 35.08 -30.05 27.76
CA ASP A 42 33.85 -30.81 27.97
C ASP A 42 32.61 -29.90 27.88
N SER A 43 31.74 -30.18 26.92
CA SER A 43 30.50 -29.42 26.74
C SER A 43 29.46 -29.74 27.82
N ALA A 44 29.54 -30.89 28.50
CA ALA A 44 28.65 -31.26 29.60
C ALA A 44 28.74 -30.30 30.79
N ASP A 45 29.90 -29.70 31.02
CA ASP A 45 30.12 -28.73 32.08
C ASP A 45 29.58 -27.32 31.78
N ALA A 46 29.22 -27.02 30.51
CA ALA A 46 28.91 -25.67 30.05
C ALA A 46 27.85 -24.94 30.88
N ARG A 47 26.82 -25.65 31.35
CA ARG A 47 25.79 -25.08 32.23
C ARG A 47 26.39 -24.65 33.58
N ILE A 48 27.23 -25.49 34.19
CA ILE A 48 27.86 -25.23 35.48
C ILE A 48 28.87 -24.09 35.35
N VAL A 49 29.66 -24.08 34.27
CA VAL A 49 30.59 -22.98 33.97
C VAL A 49 29.83 -21.67 33.77
N TYR A 50 28.71 -21.67 33.04
CA TYR A 50 27.84 -20.50 32.92
C TYR A 50 27.30 -20.02 34.28
N GLU A 51 26.70 -20.91 35.08
CA GLU A 51 26.16 -20.58 36.41
C GLU A 51 27.24 -19.98 37.34
N ILE A 52 28.48 -20.49 37.29
CA ILE A 52 29.63 -19.92 38.01
C ILE A 52 30.00 -18.53 37.46
N VAL A 53 30.14 -18.38 36.14
CA VAL A 53 30.67 -17.18 35.48
C VAL A 53 29.68 -16.00 35.53
N ILE A 54 28.38 -16.24 35.34
CA ILE A 54 27.35 -15.19 35.37
C ILE A 54 27.13 -14.62 36.78
N SER A 55 27.45 -15.40 37.83
CA SER A 55 27.29 -15.01 39.23
C SER A 55 28.22 -13.89 39.69
N TYR A 56 29.23 -13.53 38.89
CA TYR A 56 30.18 -12.45 39.18
C TYR A 56 30.14 -11.38 38.08
N ASP A 57 30.45 -10.15 38.45
CA ASP A 57 30.53 -8.99 37.55
C ASP A 57 31.94 -8.91 36.94
N ALA A 58 32.27 -9.93 36.15
CA ALA A 58 33.61 -10.16 35.60
C ALA A 58 33.57 -10.28 34.06
N PRO A 59 33.58 -9.14 33.32
CA PRO A 59 33.45 -9.14 31.86
C PRO A 59 34.52 -9.94 31.12
N THR A 60 35.74 -10.05 31.68
CA THR A 60 36.81 -10.91 31.13
C THR A 60 36.40 -12.39 31.10
N CYS A 61 35.76 -12.88 32.15
CA CYS A 61 35.25 -14.25 32.23
C CYS A 61 34.05 -14.47 31.32
N TRP A 62 33.18 -13.45 31.18
CA TRP A 62 32.05 -13.47 30.24
C TRP A 62 32.53 -13.60 28.78
N LEU A 63 33.56 -12.83 28.41
CA LEU A 63 34.20 -12.93 27.09
C LEU A 63 34.87 -14.28 26.86
N ALA A 64 35.55 -14.84 27.86
CA ALA A 64 36.12 -16.19 27.75
C ALA A 64 35.05 -17.26 27.51
N LEU A 65 33.89 -17.13 28.16
CA LEU A 65 32.75 -18.03 27.96
C LEU A 65 32.17 -17.92 26.54
N ILE A 66 31.88 -16.70 26.05
CA ILE A 66 31.35 -16.44 24.70
C ILE A 66 32.29 -16.93 23.60
N ASN A 67 33.61 -16.84 23.82
CA ASN A 67 34.61 -17.24 22.83
C ASN A 67 34.95 -18.73 22.90
N ASN A 68 34.46 -19.49 23.88
CA ASN A 68 34.66 -20.93 23.96
C ASN A 68 33.58 -21.70 23.17
N ASN A 69 33.95 -22.13 21.96
CA ASN A 69 33.07 -22.87 21.06
C ASN A 69 32.52 -24.19 21.65
N ASN A 70 33.22 -24.83 22.60
CA ASN A 70 32.75 -26.06 23.24
C ASN A 70 31.57 -25.80 24.20
N LEU A 71 31.42 -24.57 24.68
CA LEU A 71 30.39 -24.18 25.65
C LEU A 71 29.20 -23.47 24.98
N ASN A 72 29.44 -22.80 23.84
CA ASN A 72 28.50 -21.94 23.12
C ASN A 72 27.16 -22.62 22.73
N ASP A 73 27.21 -23.89 22.34
CA ASP A 73 25.99 -24.60 21.91
C ASP A 73 25.04 -24.88 23.09
N ASN A 74 25.57 -25.01 24.31
CA ASN A 74 24.79 -25.27 25.53
C ASN A 74 24.32 -24.01 26.28
N LEU A 75 24.73 -22.81 25.84
CA LEU A 75 24.18 -21.55 26.37
C LEU A 75 22.74 -21.35 25.88
N SER A 76 21.79 -21.21 26.79
CA SER A 76 20.38 -20.99 26.46
C SER A 76 20.12 -19.54 26.01
N TRP A 77 18.94 -19.30 25.42
CA TRP A 77 18.53 -17.95 25.03
C TRP A 77 18.47 -16.99 26.23
N GLU A 78 17.84 -17.44 27.32
CA GLU A 78 17.69 -16.69 28.57
C GLU A 78 19.05 -16.34 29.18
N ALA A 79 19.99 -17.29 29.13
CA ALA A 79 21.34 -17.10 29.63
C ALA A 79 22.08 -15.98 28.88
N LEU A 80 21.98 -15.98 27.54
CA LEU A 80 22.60 -14.97 26.70
C LEU A 80 21.91 -13.60 26.81
N GLN A 81 20.58 -13.58 26.94
CA GLN A 81 19.82 -12.35 27.14
C GLN A 81 20.13 -11.72 28.51
N MET A 82 20.21 -12.53 29.57
CA MET A 82 20.63 -12.07 30.90
C MET A 82 22.04 -11.48 30.89
N LEU A 83 22.97 -12.09 30.14
CA LEU A 83 24.33 -11.55 29.98
C LEU A 83 24.31 -10.16 29.29
N LEU A 84 23.51 -9.99 28.23
CA LEU A 84 23.34 -8.70 27.55
C LEU A 84 22.74 -7.64 28.48
N ILE A 85 21.62 -7.94 29.14
CA ILE A 85 20.95 -7.03 30.10
C ILE A 85 21.91 -6.62 31.23
N LYS A 86 22.72 -7.57 31.72
CA LYS A 86 23.69 -7.31 32.78
C LYS A 86 24.86 -6.44 32.30
N ALA A 87 25.37 -6.70 31.11
CA ALA A 87 26.42 -5.87 30.50
C ALA A 87 25.94 -4.43 30.26
N ASP A 88 24.72 -4.23 29.78
CA ASP A 88 24.16 -2.89 29.53
C ASP A 88 23.96 -2.06 30.80
N LYS A 89 23.49 -2.71 31.88
CA LYS A 89 23.36 -2.04 33.19
C LYS A 89 24.71 -1.56 33.72
N LEU A 90 25.78 -2.33 33.53
CA LEU A 90 27.14 -1.93 33.92
C LEU A 90 27.78 -0.91 32.96
N LEU A 91 27.23 -0.72 31.75
CA LEU A 91 27.63 0.37 30.85
C LEU A 91 27.04 1.74 31.25
N ASP A 92 26.11 1.79 32.21
CA ASP A 92 25.52 3.03 32.74
C ASP A 92 26.39 3.69 33.83
N ASP A 93 27.43 2.99 34.31
CA ASP A 93 28.39 3.51 35.29
C ASP A 93 29.25 4.64 34.70
N THR A 94 29.70 5.58 35.53
CA THR A 94 30.49 6.75 35.06
C THR A 94 31.87 6.42 34.48
N GLN A 95 32.39 5.23 34.76
CA GLN A 95 33.63 4.69 34.19
C GLN A 95 33.48 3.17 33.99
N PRO A 96 32.80 2.72 32.93
CA PRO A 96 32.55 1.30 32.73
C PRO A 96 33.83 0.57 32.28
N ASP A 97 33.96 -0.70 32.67
CA ASP A 97 35.06 -1.56 32.19
C ASP A 97 35.05 -1.62 30.64
N PRO A 98 36.14 -1.25 29.95
CA PRO A 98 36.25 -1.33 28.49
C PRO A 98 35.93 -2.72 27.89
N MET A 99 36.00 -3.79 28.68
CA MET A 99 35.61 -5.13 28.26
C MET A 99 34.09 -5.31 28.13
N LEU A 100 33.26 -4.53 28.85
CA LEU A 100 31.79 -4.59 28.74
C LEU A 100 31.31 -4.31 27.31
N TYR A 101 31.87 -3.29 26.65
CA TYR A 101 31.56 -2.98 25.25
C TYR A 101 31.81 -4.18 24.31
N LYS A 102 32.79 -5.02 24.63
CA LYS A 102 33.14 -6.20 23.84
C LYS A 102 32.18 -7.37 24.06
N VAL A 103 31.45 -7.44 25.19
CA VAL A 103 30.56 -8.57 25.51
C VAL A 103 29.42 -8.68 24.49
N ALA A 104 28.68 -7.59 24.28
CA ALA A 104 27.60 -7.58 23.29
C ALA A 104 28.14 -7.70 21.85
N LEU A 105 29.32 -7.13 21.57
CA LEU A 105 29.99 -7.27 20.27
C LEU A 105 30.37 -8.73 19.97
N ALA A 106 30.97 -9.45 20.92
CA ALA A 106 31.36 -10.85 20.74
C ALA A 106 30.13 -11.75 20.52
N LEU A 107 29.02 -11.48 21.22
CA LEU A 107 27.74 -12.13 20.95
C LEU A 107 27.21 -11.85 19.54
N ALA A 108 27.28 -10.61 19.06
CA ALA A 108 26.83 -10.21 17.72
C ALA A 108 27.74 -10.74 16.58
N GLN A 109 29.03 -10.91 16.86
CA GLN A 109 30.01 -11.50 15.93
C GLN A 109 29.87 -13.04 15.83
N ASN A 110 29.38 -13.70 16.88
CA ASN A 110 29.18 -15.14 16.88
C ASN A 110 27.84 -15.53 16.21
N ASN A 111 27.93 -16.10 15.01
CA ASN A 111 26.79 -16.50 14.19
C ASN A 111 25.78 -17.42 14.91
N ASN A 112 26.23 -18.32 15.80
CA ASN A 112 25.35 -19.24 16.52
C ASN A 112 24.63 -18.51 17.66
N LEU A 113 25.35 -17.69 18.43
CA LEU A 113 24.78 -16.99 19.59
C LEU A 113 23.83 -15.87 19.18
N ARG A 114 24.18 -15.06 18.16
CA ARG A 114 23.28 -13.99 17.67
C ARG A 114 21.95 -14.54 17.13
N ARG A 115 21.97 -15.72 16.50
CA ARG A 115 20.76 -16.41 16.03
C ARG A 115 19.87 -16.88 17.18
N LYS A 116 20.46 -17.32 18.30
CA LYS A 116 19.69 -17.65 19.52
C LYS A 116 18.99 -16.41 20.08
N ILE A 117 19.69 -15.27 20.16
CA ILE A 117 19.19 -14.04 20.80
C ILE A 117 18.15 -13.28 19.95
N SER A 118 18.12 -13.49 18.63
CA SER A 118 17.51 -12.60 17.62
C SER A 118 18.30 -11.31 17.38
N TYR A 119 18.33 -10.84 16.13
CA TYR A 119 19.13 -9.70 15.70
C TYR A 119 18.54 -8.36 16.17
N CYS A 120 17.20 -8.22 16.18
CA CYS A 120 16.53 -7.00 16.66
C CYS A 120 16.83 -6.71 18.14
N ASN A 121 17.00 -7.75 18.96
CA ASN A 121 17.32 -7.58 20.37
C ASN A 121 18.67 -6.90 20.62
N PHE A 122 19.60 -6.85 19.65
CA PHE A 122 20.85 -6.11 19.80
C PHE A 122 20.70 -4.59 19.61
N ILE A 123 19.60 -4.11 19.02
CA ILE A 123 19.45 -2.71 18.61
C ILE A 123 19.36 -1.78 19.82
N GLU A 124 18.61 -2.13 20.86
CA GLU A 124 18.48 -1.31 22.08
C GLU A 124 19.85 -1.05 22.76
N TYR A 125 20.71 -2.07 22.79
CA TYR A 125 22.07 -2.01 23.36
C TYR A 125 23.01 -1.05 22.62
N THR A 126 22.73 -0.70 21.36
CA THR A 126 23.56 0.24 20.59
C THR A 126 23.58 1.65 21.21
N LYS A 127 22.52 2.01 21.94
CA LYS A 127 22.37 3.30 22.66
C LYS A 127 23.53 3.61 23.60
N ARG A 128 24.06 2.58 24.29
CA ARG A 128 25.20 2.68 25.21
C ARG A 128 26.49 2.08 24.61
N ASN A 129 26.37 1.13 23.69
CA ASN A 129 27.51 0.41 23.14
C ASN A 129 27.88 0.86 21.71
N PHE A 130 28.77 1.85 21.62
CA PHE A 130 29.27 2.38 20.35
C PHE A 130 30.03 1.34 19.49
N LEU A 131 30.68 0.34 20.10
CA LEU A 131 31.36 -0.73 19.34
C LEU A 131 30.35 -1.65 18.66
N LEU A 132 29.26 -1.98 19.34
CA LEU A 132 28.15 -2.73 18.77
C LEU A 132 27.45 -1.94 17.66
N ALA A 133 27.17 -0.65 17.88
CA ALA A 133 26.61 0.24 16.86
C ALA A 133 27.49 0.26 15.60
N HIS A 134 28.80 0.47 15.77
CA HIS A 134 29.76 0.48 14.65
C HIS A 134 29.79 -0.84 13.88
N PHE A 135 29.67 -1.97 14.57
CA PHE A 135 29.63 -3.30 13.96
C PHE A 135 28.33 -3.50 13.16
N ILE A 136 27.17 -3.24 13.76
CA ILE A 136 25.85 -3.40 13.11
C ILE A 136 25.71 -2.49 11.88
N ALA A 137 26.17 -1.24 11.98
CA ALA A 137 26.16 -0.30 10.85
C ALA A 137 27.01 -0.78 9.66
N LYS A 138 28.04 -1.60 9.90
CA LYS A 138 29.03 -2.01 8.89
C LYS A 138 28.94 -3.45 8.43
N ASP A 139 28.28 -4.36 9.17
CA ASP A 139 28.07 -5.75 8.74
C ASP A 139 26.77 -5.87 7.92
N PRO A 140 26.83 -5.95 6.57
CA PRO A 140 25.65 -6.13 5.75
C PRO A 140 24.92 -7.44 6.06
N ASN A 141 25.61 -8.48 6.54
CA ASN A 141 24.96 -9.75 6.92
C ASN A 141 24.12 -9.60 8.18
N PHE A 142 24.51 -8.72 9.10
CA PHE A 142 23.71 -8.41 10.28
C PHE A 142 22.44 -7.65 9.87
N MET A 143 22.60 -6.65 8.99
CA MET A 143 21.49 -5.84 8.47
C MET A 143 20.41 -6.66 7.75
N LEU A 144 20.77 -7.70 6.98
CA LEU A 144 19.83 -8.59 6.28
C LEU A 144 18.86 -9.35 7.21
N HIS A 145 19.13 -9.38 8.53
CA HIS A 145 18.29 -10.06 9.52
C HIS A 145 17.44 -9.11 10.36
N LEU A 146 17.47 -7.80 10.09
CA LEU A 146 16.63 -6.80 10.72
C LEU A 146 15.37 -6.56 9.87
N ASP A 147 14.28 -6.08 10.48
CA ASP A 147 13.13 -5.56 9.74
C ASP A 147 13.24 -4.04 9.56
N HIS A 148 12.36 -3.45 8.75
CA HIS A 148 12.37 -2.02 8.47
C HIS A 148 12.20 -1.16 9.74
N LYS A 149 11.49 -1.67 10.76
CA LYS A 149 11.33 -1.01 12.07
C LYS A 149 12.63 -1.03 12.86
N SER A 150 13.25 -2.20 13.03
CA SER A 150 14.53 -2.36 13.72
C SER A 150 15.64 -1.49 13.09
N ILE A 151 15.64 -1.35 11.77
CA ILE A 151 16.59 -0.48 11.06
C ILE A 151 16.29 1.01 11.34
N GLN A 152 15.00 1.41 11.39
CA GLN A 152 14.62 2.78 11.77
C GLN A 152 14.97 3.08 13.22
N GLU A 153 14.69 2.17 14.15
CA GLU A 153 15.07 2.29 15.56
C GLU A 153 16.59 2.46 15.71
N PHE A 154 17.38 1.71 14.94
CA PHE A 154 18.82 1.85 14.91
C PHE A 154 19.28 3.22 14.36
N ILE A 155 18.65 3.73 13.29
CA ILE A 155 18.87 5.09 12.76
C ILE A 155 18.41 6.17 13.75
N ALA A 156 17.39 5.89 14.55
CA ALA A 156 16.89 6.78 15.59
C ALA A 156 17.92 6.93 16.72
N LEU A 157 18.50 5.80 17.16
CA LEU A 157 19.51 5.70 18.23
C LEU A 157 20.90 6.19 17.82
N CYS A 158 21.36 5.88 16.60
CA CYS A 158 22.72 6.18 16.13
C CYS A 158 22.70 6.89 14.75
N PRO A 159 22.15 8.12 14.67
CA PRO A 159 21.94 8.84 13.40
C PRO A 159 23.20 9.07 12.57
N GLU A 160 24.37 9.13 13.19
CA GLU A 160 25.67 9.28 12.52
C GLU A 160 25.95 8.15 11.51
N TYR A 161 25.39 6.96 11.72
CA TYR A 161 25.56 5.82 10.82
C TYR A 161 24.52 5.74 9.69
N THR A 162 23.54 6.65 9.60
CA THR A 162 22.50 6.65 8.55
C THR A 162 23.10 6.50 7.14
N LYS A 163 24.21 7.19 6.89
CA LYS A 163 24.91 7.15 5.59
C LYS A 163 25.55 5.78 5.31
N ASP A 164 26.16 5.16 6.32
CA ASP A 164 26.83 3.85 6.19
C ASP A 164 25.77 2.73 6.02
N ILE A 165 24.68 2.80 6.78
CA ILE A 165 23.50 1.92 6.64
C ILE A 165 22.95 1.98 5.22
N LEU A 166 22.71 3.18 4.69
CA LEU A 166 22.25 3.36 3.31
C LEU A 166 23.28 2.85 2.29
N ALA A 167 24.57 3.16 2.47
CA ALA A 167 25.62 2.64 1.59
C ALA A 167 25.66 1.11 1.54
N ASN A 168 25.44 0.44 2.68
CA ASN A 168 25.36 -1.02 2.78
C ASN A 168 24.10 -1.60 2.12
N LEU A 169 22.93 -1.00 2.31
CA LEU A 169 21.70 -1.39 1.59
C LEU A 169 21.88 -1.26 0.06
N LEU A 170 22.53 -0.19 -0.40
CA LEU A 170 22.81 0.00 -1.83
C LEU A 170 23.85 -1.00 -2.36
N HIS A 171 24.90 -1.29 -1.58
CA HIS A 171 25.91 -2.30 -1.93
C HIS A 171 25.26 -3.69 -2.09
N LEU A 172 24.46 -4.11 -1.09
CA LEU A 172 23.71 -5.37 -1.13
C LEU A 172 22.81 -5.46 -2.37
N LEU A 173 22.12 -4.37 -2.72
CA LEU A 173 21.27 -4.34 -3.91
C LEU A 173 22.07 -4.58 -5.20
N THR A 174 23.22 -3.92 -5.35
CA THR A 174 24.08 -4.06 -6.53
C THR A 174 24.85 -5.39 -6.60
N ALA A 175 25.04 -6.07 -5.47
CA ALA A 175 25.68 -7.38 -5.41
C ALA A 175 24.71 -8.50 -5.82
N GLU A 176 23.48 -8.46 -5.28
CA GLU A 176 22.45 -9.49 -5.49
C GLU A 176 21.68 -9.35 -6.83
N GLU A 177 21.86 -8.27 -7.61
CA GLU A 177 21.35 -8.19 -8.99
C GLU A 177 21.85 -9.35 -9.89
N ASN A 178 22.90 -10.07 -9.48
CA ASN A 178 23.42 -11.26 -10.16
C ASN A 178 22.93 -12.60 -9.56
N ASN A 179 22.22 -12.61 -8.42
CA ASN A 179 21.72 -13.82 -7.75
C ASN A 179 20.50 -13.52 -6.85
N LYS A 180 19.35 -14.15 -7.17
CA LYS A 180 18.07 -14.17 -6.41
C LYS A 180 17.27 -12.86 -6.33
N ASN A 181 16.02 -12.93 -6.79
CA ASN A 181 15.05 -11.83 -6.74
C ASN A 181 14.66 -11.41 -5.31
N ASP A 182 14.56 -12.36 -4.38
CA ASP A 182 13.92 -12.14 -3.07
C ASP A 182 14.65 -11.11 -2.19
N MET A 183 15.99 -11.11 -2.22
CA MET A 183 16.80 -10.15 -1.45
C MET A 183 16.71 -8.74 -2.03
N SER A 184 16.75 -8.59 -3.36
CA SER A 184 16.58 -7.29 -4.02
C SER A 184 15.23 -6.66 -3.66
N GLU A 185 14.17 -7.46 -3.61
CA GLU A 185 12.83 -7.01 -3.23
C GLU A 185 12.74 -6.63 -1.74
N TRP A 186 13.37 -7.38 -0.83
CA TRP A 186 13.46 -6.99 0.59
C TRP A 186 14.16 -5.62 0.77
N ILE A 187 15.30 -5.39 0.10
CA ILE A 187 16.04 -4.13 0.21
C ILE A 187 15.19 -2.96 -0.31
N ARG A 188 14.47 -3.15 -1.43
CA ARG A 188 13.56 -2.14 -1.99
C ARG A 188 12.45 -1.80 -1.01
N ASN A 189 11.77 -2.81 -0.44
CA ASN A 189 10.75 -2.63 0.59
C ASN A 189 11.28 -1.83 1.81
N VAL A 190 12.47 -2.17 2.31
CA VAL A 190 13.10 -1.47 3.45
C VAL A 190 13.40 -0.02 3.10
N LEU A 191 14.04 0.25 1.96
CA LEU A 191 14.40 1.59 1.54
C LEU A 191 13.16 2.48 1.29
N GLU A 192 12.15 1.95 0.60
CA GLU A 192 10.87 2.62 0.37
C GLU A 192 10.18 2.98 1.68
N TRP A 193 10.14 2.05 2.63
CA TRP A 193 9.54 2.28 3.94
C TRP A 193 10.33 3.33 4.75
N LEU A 194 11.66 3.21 4.82
CA LEU A 194 12.51 4.14 5.57
C LEU A 194 12.44 5.57 5.01
N VAL A 195 12.35 5.74 3.68
CA VAL A 195 12.22 7.06 3.04
C VAL A 195 10.88 7.73 3.38
N VAL A 196 9.80 6.96 3.54
CA VAL A 196 8.48 7.47 3.92
C VAL A 196 8.41 7.82 5.42
N HIS A 197 9.09 7.08 6.29
CA HIS A 197 8.92 7.20 7.74
C HIS A 197 10.08 7.90 8.47
N ASP A 198 11.23 8.14 7.81
CA ASP A 198 12.40 8.76 8.44
C ASP A 198 12.96 9.96 7.63
N HIS A 199 12.89 11.14 8.26
CA HIS A 199 13.35 12.40 7.67
C HIS A 199 14.88 12.48 7.48
N ARG A 200 15.67 11.74 8.26
CA ARG A 200 17.14 11.66 8.16
C ARG A 200 17.51 10.82 6.94
N VAL A 201 16.83 9.68 6.76
CA VAL A 201 16.94 8.84 5.57
C VAL A 201 16.57 9.63 4.32
N MET A 202 15.42 10.32 4.32
CA MET A 202 15.01 11.20 3.21
C MET A 202 16.07 12.27 2.90
N ALA A 203 16.68 12.88 3.93
CA ALA A 203 17.71 13.92 3.74
C ALA A 203 19.01 13.38 3.12
N GLU A 204 19.45 12.16 3.47
CA GLU A 204 20.61 11.50 2.86
C GLU A 204 20.30 10.97 1.45
N VAL A 205 19.13 10.35 1.26
CA VAL A 205 18.66 9.86 -0.04
C VAL A 205 18.61 10.99 -1.08
N ARG A 206 18.14 12.18 -0.69
CA ARG A 206 18.10 13.37 -1.55
C ARG A 206 19.48 13.76 -2.12
N LYS A 207 20.57 13.41 -1.44
CA LYS A 207 21.95 13.72 -1.87
C LYS A 207 22.51 12.71 -2.88
N ASN A 208 21.87 11.55 -3.05
CA ASN A 208 22.39 10.43 -3.84
C ASN A 208 21.47 10.05 -5.00
N GLN A 209 21.91 10.34 -6.23
CA GLN A 209 21.14 10.10 -7.45
C GLN A 209 20.80 8.63 -7.70
N LYS A 210 21.58 7.67 -7.18
CA LYS A 210 21.27 6.23 -7.33
C LYS A 210 19.99 5.86 -6.58
N PHE A 211 19.78 6.38 -5.37
CA PHE A 211 18.53 6.17 -4.65
C PHE A 211 17.36 6.88 -5.30
N ILE A 212 17.54 8.12 -5.78
CA ILE A 212 16.47 8.84 -6.48
C ILE A 212 16.03 8.09 -7.76
N ALA A 213 16.96 7.52 -8.52
CA ALA A 213 16.65 6.69 -9.68
C ALA A 213 15.88 5.41 -9.30
N LEU A 214 16.32 4.73 -8.23
CA LEU A 214 15.64 3.54 -7.69
C LEU A 214 14.21 3.88 -7.24
N LEU A 215 14.02 4.92 -6.43
CA LEU A 215 12.71 5.29 -5.90
C LEU A 215 11.76 5.78 -7.00
N LYS A 216 12.26 6.41 -8.07
CA LYS A 216 11.48 6.71 -9.26
C LYS A 216 11.00 5.45 -9.99
N ASN A 217 11.83 4.41 -10.05
CA ASN A 217 11.44 3.11 -10.59
C ASN A 217 10.40 2.45 -9.68
N SER A 218 10.63 2.41 -8.36
CA SER A 218 9.66 1.92 -7.37
C SER A 218 8.32 2.63 -7.42
N PHE A 219 8.31 3.96 -7.63
CA PHE A 219 7.07 4.73 -7.84
C PHE A 219 6.26 4.12 -8.99
N LEU A 220 6.82 4.08 -10.21
CA LEU A 220 6.13 3.59 -11.41
C LEU A 220 5.59 2.15 -11.29
N TYR A 221 6.31 1.27 -10.57
CA TYR A 221 5.99 -0.16 -10.54
C TYR A 221 5.34 -0.67 -9.24
N ARG A 222 5.41 0.04 -8.11
CA ARG A 222 4.92 -0.44 -6.80
C ARG A 222 3.81 0.49 -6.26
N PRO A 223 2.51 0.13 -6.43
CA PRO A 223 1.40 1.05 -6.16
C PRO A 223 1.29 1.48 -4.70
N LEU A 224 1.65 0.62 -3.74
CA LEU A 224 1.69 0.96 -2.33
C LEU A 224 2.67 2.11 -2.04
N PHE A 225 3.88 2.05 -2.61
CA PHE A 225 4.86 3.11 -2.47
C PHE A 225 4.44 4.38 -3.22
N ALA A 226 3.92 4.24 -4.45
CA ALA A 226 3.37 5.37 -5.20
C ALA A 226 2.29 6.13 -4.42
N LYS A 227 1.38 5.41 -3.74
CA LYS A 227 0.35 6.01 -2.89
C LYS A 227 0.93 6.79 -1.70
N GLN A 228 1.98 6.29 -1.05
CA GLN A 228 2.64 7.03 0.04
C GLN A 228 3.40 8.26 -0.49
N VAL A 229 4.10 8.14 -1.63
CA VAL A 229 4.75 9.28 -2.28
C VAL A 229 3.74 10.37 -2.62
N LEU A 230 2.58 10.04 -3.21
CA LEU A 230 1.57 11.04 -3.58
C LEU A 230 0.89 11.69 -2.37
N LYS A 231 0.90 11.08 -1.19
CA LYS A 231 0.42 11.68 0.06
C LYS A 231 1.44 12.64 0.69
N ASP A 232 2.74 12.51 0.38
CA ASP A 232 3.79 13.36 0.91
C ASP A 232 4.35 14.32 -0.16
N LEU A 233 3.97 15.60 -0.06
CA LEU A 233 4.43 16.66 -0.95
C LEU A 233 5.95 16.86 -0.95
N VAL A 234 6.64 16.53 0.15
CA VAL A 234 8.11 16.58 0.27
C VAL A 234 8.74 15.44 -0.52
N LEU A 235 8.14 14.24 -0.51
CA LEU A 235 8.57 13.12 -1.37
C LEU A 235 8.27 13.38 -2.84
N CYS A 236 7.09 13.90 -3.19
CA CYS A 236 6.78 14.35 -4.55
C CYS A 236 7.82 15.36 -5.07
N SER A 237 8.17 16.36 -4.25
CA SER A 237 9.20 17.36 -4.58
C SER A 237 10.59 16.73 -4.74
N MET A 238 11.01 15.87 -3.80
CA MET A 238 12.30 15.18 -3.84
C MET A 238 12.46 14.31 -5.08
N LEU A 239 11.41 13.54 -5.43
CA LEU A 239 11.39 12.66 -6.59
C LEU A 239 11.04 13.41 -7.89
N LYS A 240 10.73 14.72 -7.84
CA LYS A 240 10.30 15.54 -8.98
C LYS A 240 9.09 14.94 -9.71
N ILE A 241 8.12 14.43 -8.96
CA ILE A 241 6.84 13.96 -9.48
C ILE A 241 5.99 15.19 -9.81
N THR A 242 5.60 15.34 -11.08
CA THR A 242 4.67 16.40 -11.50
C THR A 242 3.23 15.94 -11.29
N THR A 243 2.27 16.87 -11.24
CA THR A 243 0.84 16.53 -11.22
C THR A 243 0.46 15.61 -12.40
N GLN A 244 0.99 15.87 -13.59
CA GLN A 244 0.79 15.01 -14.76
C GLN A 244 1.31 13.59 -14.53
N SER A 245 2.53 13.45 -13.99
CA SER A 245 3.12 12.14 -13.66
C SER A 245 2.37 11.39 -12.55
N ALA A 246 1.67 12.10 -11.68
CA ALA A 246 0.76 11.50 -10.68
C ALA A 246 -0.56 11.05 -11.32
N ILE A 247 -1.11 11.83 -12.25
CA ILE A 247 -2.35 11.55 -13.00
C ILE A 247 -2.20 10.29 -13.89
N GLU A 248 -1.10 10.24 -14.63
CA GLU A 248 -0.79 9.19 -15.61
C GLU A 248 -0.27 7.89 -14.97
N HIS A 249 -0.35 7.75 -13.64
CA HIS A 249 0.26 6.62 -12.96
C HIS A 249 -0.32 5.28 -13.45
N PRO A 250 0.52 4.36 -13.98
CA PRO A 250 0.03 3.18 -14.71
C PRO A 250 -0.55 2.09 -13.82
N ARG A 251 -0.27 2.14 -12.51
CA ARG A 251 -0.64 1.09 -11.54
C ARG A 251 -1.51 1.54 -10.37
N LEU A 252 -1.88 2.83 -10.29
CA LEU A 252 -2.82 3.29 -9.24
C LEU A 252 -4.26 3.10 -9.73
N SER A 253 -5.12 2.60 -8.84
CA SER A 253 -6.54 2.42 -9.10
C SER A 253 -7.33 3.70 -8.80
N LYS A 254 -8.62 3.72 -9.16
CA LYS A 254 -9.56 4.76 -8.76
C LYS A 254 -9.64 4.92 -7.23
N ASP A 255 -9.59 3.80 -6.50
CA ASP A 255 -9.76 3.76 -5.05
C ASP A 255 -8.52 4.30 -4.35
N ASP A 256 -7.32 4.09 -4.93
CA ASP A 256 -6.09 4.75 -4.47
C ASP A 256 -6.17 6.27 -4.64
N PHE A 257 -6.64 6.80 -5.78
CA PHE A 257 -6.82 8.24 -5.96
C PHE A 257 -7.87 8.83 -5.01
N PHE A 258 -8.95 8.09 -4.73
CA PHE A 258 -9.94 8.49 -3.73
C PHE A 258 -9.36 8.51 -2.30
N GLU A 259 -8.52 7.55 -1.95
CA GLU A 259 -7.80 7.49 -0.67
C GLU A 259 -6.76 8.63 -0.53
N ILE A 260 -6.05 8.98 -1.61
CA ILE A 260 -5.14 10.13 -1.65
C ILE A 260 -5.92 11.45 -1.55
N GLY A 261 -7.05 11.58 -2.25
CA GLY A 261 -7.93 12.75 -2.15
C GLY A 261 -8.43 12.98 -0.73
N LYS A 262 -8.88 11.91 -0.05
CA LYS A 262 -9.26 11.94 1.38
C LYS A 262 -8.14 12.41 2.30
N HIS A 263 -6.89 12.02 2.03
CA HIS A 263 -5.74 12.45 2.84
C HIS A 263 -5.52 13.97 2.79
N PHE A 264 -5.81 14.61 1.65
CA PHE A 264 -5.66 16.06 1.47
C PHE A 264 -6.90 16.88 1.77
N GLN A 265 -8.05 16.25 2.04
CA GLN A 265 -9.35 16.93 2.15
C GLN A 265 -9.34 18.12 3.12
N ASP A 266 -8.71 17.96 4.29
CA ASP A 266 -8.67 18.97 5.35
C ASP A 266 -7.45 19.92 5.27
N SER A 267 -6.46 19.62 4.42
CA SER A 267 -5.17 20.35 4.38
C SER A 267 -4.88 21.05 3.06
N HIS A 268 -5.28 20.47 1.93
CA HIS A 268 -4.96 20.93 0.58
C HIS A 268 -6.17 20.70 -0.35
N LEU A 269 -7.30 21.34 -0.05
CA LEU A 269 -8.60 21.10 -0.73
C LEU A 269 -8.53 21.11 -2.27
N SER A 270 -7.76 22.03 -2.88
CA SER A 270 -7.61 22.06 -4.35
C SER A 270 -7.01 20.75 -4.90
N LEU A 271 -5.97 20.23 -4.24
CA LEU A 271 -5.31 18.98 -4.61
C LEU A 271 -6.20 17.77 -4.29
N ALA A 272 -6.95 17.81 -3.18
CA ALA A 272 -7.96 16.80 -2.86
C ALA A 272 -9.02 16.71 -3.98
N MET A 273 -9.54 17.85 -4.43
CA MET A 273 -10.51 17.92 -5.53
C MET A 273 -9.94 17.45 -6.86
N GLU A 274 -8.67 17.72 -7.17
CA GLU A 274 -7.98 17.14 -8.32
C GLU A 274 -7.94 15.61 -8.23
N TYR A 275 -7.53 15.03 -7.11
CA TYR A 275 -7.51 13.57 -6.92
C TYR A 275 -8.90 12.93 -6.94
N PHE A 276 -9.93 13.57 -6.37
CA PHE A 276 -11.31 13.12 -6.50
C PHE A 276 -11.82 13.18 -7.95
N PHE A 277 -11.50 14.25 -8.69
CA PHE A 277 -11.85 14.37 -10.11
C PHE A 277 -11.15 13.30 -10.98
N LEU A 278 -9.96 12.84 -10.60
CA LEU A 278 -9.27 11.74 -11.26
C LEU A 278 -9.90 10.38 -10.95
N ALA A 279 -10.30 10.16 -9.69
CA ALA A 279 -11.03 8.97 -9.29
C ALA A 279 -12.38 8.87 -10.03
N THR A 280 -13.10 9.99 -10.22
CA THR A 280 -14.36 10.02 -10.98
C THR A 280 -14.15 9.95 -12.50
N LYS A 281 -13.12 10.62 -13.07
CA LYS A 281 -12.76 10.47 -14.49
C LYS A 281 -12.50 9.01 -14.87
N ARG A 282 -11.83 8.24 -14.00
CA ARG A 282 -11.56 6.81 -14.20
C ARG A 282 -12.78 5.91 -13.94
N ASN A 283 -13.96 6.46 -13.61
CA ASN A 283 -15.09 5.67 -13.09
C ASN A 283 -16.49 6.26 -13.36
N HIS A 284 -16.66 7.15 -14.34
CA HIS A 284 -17.97 7.78 -14.64
C HIS A 284 -18.29 7.69 -16.14
N PRO A 285 -19.35 6.99 -16.56
CA PRO A 285 -19.60 6.76 -17.99
C PRO A 285 -19.90 8.06 -18.75
N TYR A 286 -20.61 9.02 -18.14
CA TYR A 286 -20.80 10.34 -18.75
C TYR A 286 -19.52 11.19 -18.80
N ALA A 287 -18.46 10.82 -18.05
CA ALA A 287 -17.14 11.45 -18.23
C ALA A 287 -16.42 10.85 -19.44
N ALA A 288 -16.62 9.56 -19.75
CA ALA A 288 -16.16 8.97 -21.01
C ALA A 288 -16.90 9.58 -22.22
N ILE A 289 -18.21 9.82 -22.12
CA ILE A 289 -18.97 10.61 -23.11
C ILE A 289 -18.38 12.03 -23.27
N ALA A 290 -18.12 12.73 -22.17
CA ALA A 290 -17.52 14.07 -22.22
C ALA A 290 -16.09 14.08 -22.81
N LEU A 291 -15.31 13.03 -22.58
CA LEU A 291 -13.98 12.85 -23.19
C LEU A 291 -14.10 12.60 -24.70
N ALA A 292 -14.98 11.72 -25.16
CA ALA A 292 -15.25 11.51 -26.59
C ALA A 292 -15.63 12.81 -27.31
N TYR A 293 -16.45 13.66 -26.68
CA TYR A 293 -16.75 15.00 -27.23
C TYR A 293 -15.54 15.93 -27.34
N SER A 294 -14.52 15.75 -26.48
CA SER A 294 -13.31 16.59 -26.46
C SER A 294 -12.24 16.15 -27.46
N VAL A 295 -12.06 14.84 -27.67
CA VAL A 295 -11.02 14.29 -28.56
C VAL A 295 -11.48 14.05 -30.00
N LYS A 296 -12.78 14.06 -30.33
CA LYS A 296 -13.28 13.67 -31.67
C LYS A 296 -12.71 14.41 -32.86
N ILE A 297 -12.24 15.65 -32.68
CA ILE A 297 -11.64 16.46 -33.74
C ILE A 297 -10.15 16.10 -33.95
N GLU A 298 -9.49 15.59 -32.91
CA GLU A 298 -8.05 15.29 -32.89
C GLU A 298 -7.79 13.80 -33.17
N ASP A 299 -8.55 12.89 -32.55
CA ASP A 299 -8.56 11.45 -32.84
C ASP A 299 -10.00 10.86 -32.75
N PRO A 300 -10.63 10.56 -33.90
CA PRO A 300 -11.92 9.89 -33.93
C PRO A 300 -11.89 8.45 -33.37
N ASN A 301 -10.79 7.71 -33.48
CA ASN A 301 -10.70 6.34 -32.98
C ASN A 301 -10.62 6.33 -31.44
N GLU A 302 -9.80 7.20 -30.85
CA GLU A 302 -9.77 7.35 -29.39
C GLU A 302 -11.14 7.75 -28.83
N SER A 303 -11.86 8.62 -29.55
CA SER A 303 -13.21 9.04 -29.19
C SER A 303 -14.23 7.90 -29.24
N TRP A 304 -14.07 6.98 -30.19
CA TRP A 304 -14.88 5.77 -30.26
C TRP A 304 -14.58 4.82 -29.10
N ASP A 305 -13.32 4.68 -28.68
CA ASP A 305 -12.94 3.86 -27.52
C ASP A 305 -13.57 4.38 -26.23
N TRP A 306 -13.61 5.71 -26.04
CA TRP A 306 -14.31 6.33 -24.92
C TRP A 306 -15.83 6.12 -24.97
N LEU A 307 -16.46 6.15 -26.15
CA LEU A 307 -17.90 5.83 -26.30
C LEU A 307 -18.19 4.34 -26.03
N ARG A 308 -17.35 3.42 -26.52
CA ARG A 308 -17.47 1.99 -26.21
C ARG A 308 -17.33 1.70 -24.71
N LEU A 309 -16.46 2.42 -24.01
CA LEU A 309 -16.36 2.35 -22.54
C LEU A 309 -17.64 2.84 -21.86
N ALA A 310 -18.28 3.90 -22.37
CA ALA A 310 -19.57 4.36 -21.85
C ALA A 310 -20.71 3.35 -22.12
N MET A 311 -20.76 2.75 -23.31
CA MET A 311 -21.72 1.70 -23.68
C MET A 311 -21.61 0.45 -22.79
N GLY A 312 -20.41 0.11 -22.34
CA GLY A 312 -20.20 -1.01 -21.40
C GLY A 312 -20.61 -0.71 -19.94
N LEU A 313 -21.06 0.51 -19.63
CA LEU A 313 -21.29 1.01 -18.28
C LEU A 313 -22.65 1.72 -18.09
N LEU A 314 -23.40 1.98 -19.16
CA LEU A 314 -24.74 2.58 -19.14
C LEU A 314 -25.76 1.63 -19.80
N PRO A 315 -27.05 1.73 -19.44
CA PRO A 315 -28.10 1.07 -20.21
C PRO A 315 -28.14 1.64 -21.65
N ALA A 316 -28.53 0.81 -22.62
CA ALA A 316 -28.60 1.18 -24.02
C ALA A 316 -29.57 2.35 -24.29
N GLU A 317 -30.59 2.48 -23.44
CA GLU A 317 -31.62 3.53 -23.47
C GLU A 317 -31.19 4.83 -22.80
N ASP A 318 -29.96 4.92 -22.27
CA ASP A 318 -29.50 6.16 -21.63
C ASP A 318 -29.55 7.33 -22.62
N PRO A 319 -30.30 8.41 -22.33
CA PRO A 319 -30.55 9.48 -23.30
C PRO A 319 -29.29 10.26 -23.64
N VAL A 320 -28.29 10.32 -22.74
CA VAL A 320 -27.04 11.08 -22.96
C VAL A 320 -26.06 10.27 -23.80
N LEU A 321 -25.98 8.95 -23.58
CA LEU A 321 -25.23 8.02 -24.43
C LEU A 321 -25.82 7.97 -25.84
N THR A 322 -27.15 7.85 -25.93
CA THR A 322 -27.91 7.90 -27.18
C THR A 322 -27.59 9.16 -27.98
N GLU A 323 -27.76 10.34 -27.36
CA GLU A 323 -27.48 11.63 -27.98
C GLU A 323 -26.01 11.72 -28.44
N ALA A 324 -25.07 11.24 -27.62
CA ALA A 324 -23.65 11.22 -27.96
C ALA A 324 -23.29 10.30 -29.15
N LEU A 325 -23.89 9.11 -29.24
CA LEU A 325 -23.68 8.20 -30.36
C LEU A 325 -24.17 8.81 -31.69
N PHE A 326 -25.38 9.40 -31.71
CA PHE A 326 -25.90 10.08 -32.90
C PHE A 326 -25.07 11.30 -33.31
N TYR A 327 -24.65 12.15 -32.37
CA TYR A 327 -23.76 13.29 -32.69
C TYR A 327 -22.37 12.85 -33.17
N PHE A 328 -21.88 11.70 -32.71
CA PHE A 328 -20.60 11.16 -33.15
C PHE A 328 -20.71 10.54 -34.55
N GLN A 329 -21.75 9.75 -34.83
CA GLN A 329 -22.07 9.24 -36.16
C GLN A 329 -22.18 10.38 -37.20
N ALA A 330 -22.96 11.43 -36.89
CA ALA A 330 -23.13 12.58 -37.77
C ALA A 330 -21.81 13.34 -38.03
N PHE A 331 -20.90 13.38 -37.04
CA PHE A 331 -19.57 13.95 -37.19
C PHE A 331 -18.66 13.10 -38.11
N LEU A 332 -18.68 11.77 -37.98
CA LEU A 332 -17.89 10.86 -38.81
C LEU A 332 -18.33 10.93 -40.29
N CYS A 333 -19.64 10.97 -40.54
CA CYS A 333 -20.19 11.17 -41.89
C CYS A 333 -19.78 12.50 -42.53
N GLY A 334 -19.47 13.53 -41.73
CA GLY A 334 -18.98 14.83 -42.20
C GLY A 334 -17.46 14.96 -42.27
N THR A 335 -16.69 13.90 -41.99
CA THR A 335 -15.21 13.92 -41.93
C THR A 335 -14.56 12.76 -42.69
N ASP A 336 -15.24 12.25 -43.73
CA ASP A 336 -14.84 11.14 -44.62
C ASP A 336 -14.48 9.81 -43.92
N ASN A 337 -14.78 9.66 -42.61
CA ASN A 337 -14.51 8.46 -41.82
C ASN A 337 -15.65 7.43 -41.93
N HIS A 338 -15.96 7.01 -43.16
CA HIS A 338 -17.13 6.18 -43.45
C HIS A 338 -17.11 4.80 -42.77
N GLU A 339 -15.96 4.12 -42.71
CA GLU A 339 -15.85 2.78 -42.08
C GLU A 339 -16.16 2.80 -40.57
N LEU A 340 -15.74 3.86 -39.88
CA LEU A 340 -16.07 4.07 -38.46
C LEU A 340 -17.53 4.52 -38.31
N ALA A 341 -18.05 5.33 -39.22
CA ALA A 341 -19.47 5.73 -39.22
C ALA A 341 -20.40 4.53 -39.38
N ASP A 342 -20.09 3.59 -40.27
CA ASP A 342 -20.84 2.33 -40.45
C ASP A 342 -20.79 1.47 -39.18
N THR A 343 -19.62 1.39 -38.55
CA THR A 343 -19.43 0.67 -37.27
C THR A 343 -20.30 1.25 -36.15
N VAL A 344 -20.35 2.58 -36.01
CA VAL A 344 -21.22 3.27 -35.04
C VAL A 344 -22.70 3.06 -35.39
N SER A 345 -23.06 3.15 -36.68
CA SER A 345 -24.43 2.93 -37.17
C SER A 345 -24.96 1.54 -36.81
N MET A 346 -24.13 0.50 -36.98
CA MET A 346 -24.48 -0.87 -36.62
C MET A 346 -24.71 -1.02 -35.11
N GLN A 347 -23.90 -0.37 -34.27
CA GLN A 347 -24.05 -0.42 -32.81
C GLN A 347 -25.31 0.31 -32.32
N ILE A 348 -25.65 1.46 -32.92
CA ILE A 348 -26.92 2.16 -32.67
C ILE A 348 -28.10 1.24 -33.03
N ASN A 349 -28.09 0.62 -34.21
CA ASN A 349 -29.16 -0.28 -34.63
C ASN A 349 -29.28 -1.53 -33.75
N LEU A 350 -28.18 -2.11 -33.29
CA LEU A 350 -28.18 -3.23 -32.34
C LEU A 350 -28.80 -2.86 -30.99
N ALA A 351 -28.51 -1.67 -30.45
CA ALA A 351 -29.10 -1.16 -29.23
C ALA A 351 -30.64 -1.04 -29.33
N TYR A 352 -31.15 -0.48 -30.43
CA TYR A 352 -32.60 -0.31 -30.63
C TYR A 352 -33.33 -1.60 -31.03
N SER A 353 -32.67 -2.52 -31.72
CA SER A 353 -33.32 -3.79 -32.13
C SER A 353 -33.68 -4.68 -30.93
N GLN A 354 -32.94 -4.55 -29.82
CA GLN A 354 -33.16 -5.30 -28.58
C GLN A 354 -34.36 -4.76 -27.77
N THR A 355 -34.73 -3.49 -27.93
CA THR A 355 -35.88 -2.88 -27.23
C THR A 355 -37.21 -3.17 -27.94
N THR A 356 -37.20 -3.35 -29.26
CA THR A 356 -38.43 -3.61 -30.03
C THR A 356 -38.90 -5.07 -30.00
N SER A 357 -38.07 -6.04 -29.55
CA SER A 357 -38.45 -7.46 -29.55
C SER A 357 -39.26 -7.90 -28.31
N THR A 358 -39.37 -7.07 -27.28
CA THR A 358 -40.11 -7.38 -26.04
C THR A 358 -41.57 -6.95 -26.04
N ASP A 359 -41.94 -5.97 -26.89
CA ASP A 359 -43.27 -5.33 -26.83
C ASP A 359 -44.30 -5.88 -27.85
N THR A 360 -43.94 -6.87 -28.67
CA THR A 360 -44.83 -7.42 -29.73
C THR A 360 -45.10 -8.92 -29.61
N GLN A 361 -45.10 -9.50 -28.40
CA GLN A 361 -45.51 -10.90 -28.19
C GLN A 361 -46.83 -11.11 -27.42
N ASP A 362 -47.44 -10.07 -26.83
CA ASP A 362 -48.68 -10.22 -26.05
C ASP A 362 -49.99 -9.79 -26.76
N GLU A 363 -49.93 -9.21 -27.97
CA GLU A 363 -51.13 -8.86 -28.77
C GLU A 363 -51.21 -9.64 -30.09
N ALA A 364 -51.38 -10.96 -30.00
CA ALA A 364 -51.68 -11.83 -31.15
C ALA A 364 -52.63 -12.98 -30.78
N ASN A 365 -53.81 -12.66 -30.24
CA ASN A 365 -54.97 -13.54 -30.19
C ASN A 365 -56.26 -12.72 -30.05
N ILE A 366 -56.96 -12.48 -31.17
CA ILE A 366 -58.44 -12.58 -31.34
C ILE A 366 -58.82 -12.21 -32.79
N GLU A 367 -59.22 -13.26 -33.52
CA GLU A 367 -60.25 -13.36 -34.59
C GLU A 367 -60.14 -12.72 -35.99
N ASP A 368 -60.72 -13.46 -36.94
CA ASP A 368 -61.02 -13.21 -38.36
C ASP A 368 -61.86 -11.90 -38.59
N ASP A 369 -62.10 -11.35 -39.79
CA ASP A 369 -62.20 -11.98 -41.12
C ASP A 369 -62.11 -10.96 -42.30
N SER A 370 -61.74 -11.45 -43.49
CA SER A 370 -62.07 -10.94 -44.84
C SER A 370 -61.46 -9.64 -45.45
N ASN A 371 -60.86 -9.81 -46.66
CA ASN A 371 -60.85 -8.92 -47.87
C ASN A 371 -60.59 -7.39 -47.73
N SER A 372 -59.62 -6.77 -48.42
CA SER A 372 -59.44 -6.75 -49.90
C SER A 372 -58.31 -5.79 -50.39
N ALA A 373 -57.78 -6.06 -51.59
CA ALA A 373 -57.17 -5.16 -52.61
C ALA A 373 -56.40 -3.85 -52.27
N ASP A 374 -55.12 -3.87 -52.65
CA ASP A 374 -54.37 -2.88 -53.47
C ASP A 374 -53.96 -1.45 -53.00
N GLU A 375 -52.87 -0.99 -53.64
CA GLU A 375 -52.34 0.38 -53.82
C GLU A 375 -51.68 1.17 -52.66
N ASN A 376 -50.38 0.88 -52.45
CA ASN A 376 -49.22 1.71 -52.83
C ASN A 376 -49.16 3.25 -52.51
N VAL A 377 -48.05 3.63 -51.83
CA VAL A 377 -47.34 4.94 -51.79
C VAL A 377 -47.84 6.10 -50.88
N ASP A 378 -46.84 6.73 -50.23
CA ASP A 378 -46.77 8.02 -49.52
C ASP A 378 -47.29 8.16 -48.08
N SER A 379 -46.36 8.13 -47.13
CA SER A 379 -46.45 8.91 -45.87
C SER A 379 -45.06 9.30 -45.34
N VAL A 380 -44.61 10.50 -45.71
CA VAL A 380 -43.68 11.30 -44.89
C VAL A 380 -44.51 12.41 -44.25
N SER A 381 -44.26 12.73 -42.96
CA SER A 381 -44.86 13.81 -42.14
C SER A 381 -46.16 13.53 -41.35
N THR A 382 -46.11 12.66 -40.32
CA THR A 382 -47.13 12.60 -39.23
C THR A 382 -46.60 12.22 -37.82
N SER A 383 -45.30 11.96 -37.62
CA SER A 383 -44.79 11.34 -36.36
C SER A 383 -44.45 12.29 -35.20
N LEU A 384 -44.48 13.62 -35.40
CA LEU A 384 -44.07 14.58 -34.36
C LEU A 384 -45.23 15.02 -33.45
N ASP A 385 -46.42 15.27 -33.99
CA ASP A 385 -47.57 15.74 -33.21
C ASP A 385 -48.13 14.65 -32.27
N THR A 386 -48.09 13.39 -32.70
CA THR A 386 -48.51 12.22 -31.89
C THR A 386 -47.60 11.93 -30.70
N LEU A 387 -46.38 12.48 -30.67
CA LEU A 387 -45.41 12.28 -29.59
C LEU A 387 -45.60 13.33 -28.46
N ALA A 388 -46.04 14.55 -28.81
CA ALA A 388 -46.36 15.60 -27.85
C ALA A 388 -47.58 15.25 -26.98
N ASP A 389 -48.65 14.72 -27.58
CA ASP A 389 -49.90 14.38 -26.87
C ASP A 389 -49.74 13.19 -25.90
N ARG A 390 -48.82 12.25 -26.17
CA ARG A 390 -48.52 11.13 -25.25
C ARG A 390 -47.71 11.58 -24.03
N LEU A 391 -46.88 12.62 -24.17
CA LEU A 391 -46.10 13.22 -23.08
C LEU A 391 -46.95 14.07 -22.13
N ALA A 392 -47.99 14.74 -22.64
CA ALA A 392 -48.92 15.50 -21.81
C ALA A 392 -49.77 14.61 -20.89
N ASN A 393 -50.20 13.44 -21.35
CA ASN A 393 -51.05 12.53 -20.58
C ASN A 393 -50.29 11.75 -19.48
N THR A 394 -48.99 11.52 -19.63
CA THR A 394 -48.19 10.79 -18.63
C THR A 394 -47.87 11.61 -17.38
N LEU A 395 -47.87 12.94 -17.47
CA LEU A 395 -47.62 13.85 -16.34
C LEU A 395 -48.81 14.04 -15.39
N ASN A 396 -50.03 13.63 -15.79
CA ASN A 396 -51.25 13.80 -14.97
C ASN A 396 -51.61 12.58 -14.10
N VAL A 397 -50.86 11.47 -14.20
CA VAL A 397 -51.21 10.20 -13.52
C VAL A 397 -50.45 10.00 -12.19
N THR A 398 -49.35 10.71 -11.98
CA THR A 398 -48.41 10.49 -10.85
C THR A 398 -48.80 11.13 -9.52
N ASP A 399 -49.81 12.02 -9.47
CA ASP A 399 -50.20 12.72 -8.24
C ASP A 399 -51.15 11.93 -7.30
N ASN A 400 -51.60 10.72 -7.68
CA ASN A 400 -52.72 10.02 -7.00
C ASN A 400 -52.39 8.67 -6.33
N ALA A 401 -51.12 8.28 -6.22
CA ALA A 401 -50.72 6.98 -5.66
C ALA A 401 -49.83 7.11 -4.41
N ASN A 402 -50.42 7.50 -3.28
CA ASN A 402 -49.71 7.56 -1.99
C ASN A 402 -50.66 7.38 -0.77
N HIS A 403 -51.24 6.18 -0.61
CA HIS A 403 -51.86 5.73 0.65
C HIS A 403 -51.84 4.20 0.79
N ASP A 404 -51.88 3.75 2.05
CA ASP A 404 -51.87 2.37 2.55
C ASP A 404 -50.58 1.55 2.28
N GLY A 405 -50.08 0.70 3.18
CA GLY A 405 -50.52 0.39 4.55
C GLY A 405 -49.74 -0.79 5.16
N GLU A 406 -49.59 -0.75 6.49
CA GLU A 406 -49.19 -1.78 7.48
C GLU A 406 -49.62 -3.26 7.22
N ALA A 407 -49.08 -4.34 7.81
CA ALA A 407 -47.96 -4.60 8.76
C ALA A 407 -47.77 -6.14 8.98
N SER A 408 -46.91 -6.54 9.96
CA SER A 408 -46.83 -7.89 10.61
C SER A 408 -46.13 -9.00 9.78
N SER A 409 -45.33 -9.97 10.28
CA SER A 409 -44.74 -10.37 11.59
C SER A 409 -43.74 -11.56 11.31
N SER A 410 -42.81 -12.03 12.15
CA SER A 410 -42.43 -11.80 13.56
C SER A 410 -41.00 -12.33 13.86
N GLU A 411 -40.50 -12.04 15.07
CA GLU A 411 -39.48 -12.70 15.95
C GLU A 411 -38.53 -13.83 15.45
N SER A 412 -37.30 -14.02 15.98
CA SER A 412 -36.23 -13.12 16.49
C SER A 412 -34.95 -13.93 16.82
N SER A 413 -33.81 -13.23 16.99
CA SER A 413 -32.49 -13.71 17.48
C SER A 413 -31.61 -14.56 16.53
N SER A 414 -30.30 -14.34 16.42
CA SER A 414 -29.49 -13.17 16.79
C SER A 414 -28.12 -13.19 16.10
N ALA A 415 -27.86 -12.22 15.23
CA ALA A 415 -26.52 -11.90 14.74
C ALA A 415 -26.46 -10.38 14.48
N SER A 416 -25.45 -9.70 15.03
CA SER A 416 -25.31 -8.25 14.92
C SER A 416 -24.96 -7.84 13.48
N GLN A 417 -25.94 -7.32 12.75
CA GLN A 417 -25.72 -6.56 11.52
C GLN A 417 -25.88 -5.07 11.82
N ASP A 418 -24.81 -4.30 11.63
CA ASP A 418 -24.89 -2.84 11.63
C ASP A 418 -25.63 -2.39 10.36
N TYR A 419 -26.82 -1.82 10.56
CA TYR A 419 -27.63 -1.26 9.47
C TYR A 419 -26.98 0.02 8.92
N LEU A 420 -26.66 0.02 7.62
CA LEU A 420 -26.45 1.25 6.87
C LEU A 420 -27.80 1.96 6.65
N PRO A 421 -27.89 3.30 6.81
CA PRO A 421 -29.12 4.02 6.52
C PRO A 421 -29.41 4.02 5.01
N ALA A 422 -30.69 3.88 4.65
CA ALA A 422 -31.13 3.99 3.26
C ALA A 422 -30.82 5.39 2.71
N TYR A 423 -30.17 5.46 1.55
CA TYR A 423 -29.72 6.70 0.95
C TYR A 423 -30.86 7.31 0.12
N ASP A 424 -31.30 8.52 0.49
CA ASP A 424 -32.33 9.24 -0.28
C ASP A 424 -31.73 9.73 -1.61
N SER A 425 -32.17 9.09 -2.71
CA SER A 425 -31.66 9.36 -4.05
C SER A 425 -32.09 10.74 -4.58
N THR A 426 -33.14 11.34 -4.03
CA THR A 426 -33.70 12.60 -4.54
C THR A 426 -32.81 13.82 -4.22
N GLN A 427 -32.20 13.85 -3.03
CA GLN A 427 -31.24 14.90 -2.65
C GLN A 427 -29.95 14.86 -3.49
N SER A 428 -29.51 13.67 -3.90
CA SER A 428 -28.31 13.49 -4.71
C SER A 428 -28.46 14.14 -6.10
N VAL A 429 -29.61 13.95 -6.75
CA VAL A 429 -29.88 14.49 -8.09
C VAL A 429 -30.03 16.03 -8.07
N ALA A 430 -30.68 16.57 -7.04
CA ALA A 430 -30.78 18.03 -6.85
C ALA A 430 -29.40 18.68 -6.66
N SER A 431 -28.59 18.12 -5.75
CA SER A 431 -27.22 18.58 -5.47
C SER A 431 -26.30 18.48 -6.70
N ALA A 432 -26.35 17.37 -7.45
CA ALA A 432 -25.58 17.20 -8.68
C ALA A 432 -25.99 18.21 -9.77
N ARG A 433 -27.29 18.50 -9.91
CA ARG A 433 -27.81 19.50 -10.87
C ARG A 433 -27.39 20.92 -10.49
N GLU A 434 -27.42 21.27 -9.21
CA GLU A 434 -27.02 22.58 -8.71
C GLU A 434 -25.50 22.79 -8.85
N HIS A 435 -24.69 21.77 -8.54
CA HIS A 435 -23.25 21.77 -8.76
C HIS A 435 -22.89 21.88 -10.25
N ALA A 436 -23.60 21.18 -11.14
CA ALA A 436 -23.42 21.30 -12.59
C ALA A 436 -23.79 22.70 -13.13
N LEU A 437 -24.85 23.32 -12.61
CA LEU A 437 -25.23 24.70 -12.93
C LEU A 437 -24.17 25.71 -12.46
N GLN A 438 -23.60 25.51 -11.27
CA GLN A 438 -22.56 26.39 -10.73
C GLN A 438 -21.23 26.27 -11.50
N ILE A 439 -20.85 25.05 -11.92
CA ILE A 439 -19.74 24.85 -12.87
C ILE A 439 -20.02 25.58 -14.20
N ARG A 440 -21.25 25.49 -14.73
CA ARG A 440 -21.63 26.16 -15.99
C ARG A 440 -21.59 27.68 -15.88
N GLN A 441 -22.02 28.26 -14.75
CA GLN A 441 -21.92 29.70 -14.46
C GLN A 441 -20.47 30.16 -14.33
N ASN A 442 -19.64 29.45 -13.56
CA ASN A 442 -18.22 29.79 -13.40
C ASN A 442 -17.46 29.73 -14.73
N HIS A 443 -17.77 28.74 -15.58
CA HIS A 443 -17.20 28.63 -16.91
C HIS A 443 -17.65 29.79 -17.83
N TYR A 444 -18.91 30.23 -17.74
CA TYR A 444 -19.40 31.41 -18.47
C TYR A 444 -18.73 32.71 -18.01
N CYS A 445 -18.55 32.91 -16.70
CA CYS A 445 -17.87 34.08 -16.14
C CYS A 445 -16.42 34.18 -16.63
N HIS A 446 -15.67 33.07 -16.62
CA HIS A 446 -14.32 33.04 -17.18
C HIS A 446 -14.26 33.29 -18.70
N LYS A 447 -15.28 32.86 -19.45
CA LYS A 447 -15.35 33.06 -20.91
C LYS A 447 -15.68 34.52 -21.28
N ILE A 448 -16.49 35.20 -20.46
CA ILE A 448 -16.77 36.64 -20.60
C ILE A 448 -15.52 37.45 -20.23
N LEU A 449 -14.87 37.16 -19.09
CA LEU A 449 -13.64 37.85 -18.66
C LEU A 449 -12.47 37.70 -19.64
N ARG A 450 -12.39 36.59 -20.39
CA ARG A 450 -11.39 36.41 -21.47
C ARG A 450 -11.73 37.17 -22.76
N LYS A 451 -13.00 37.51 -23.00
CA LYS A 451 -13.43 38.33 -24.16
C LYS A 451 -13.43 39.84 -23.88
N SER A 452 -13.29 40.26 -22.62
CA SER A 452 -13.31 41.66 -22.19
C SER A 452 -11.91 42.20 -21.81
N LYS A 453 -10.88 41.91 -22.60
CA LYS A 453 -9.67 42.75 -22.61
C LYS A 453 -9.91 43.95 -23.55
N PRO A 454 -9.99 45.20 -23.04
CA PRO A 454 -9.97 46.35 -23.92
C PRO A 454 -8.58 46.50 -24.56
N HIS A 455 -8.53 46.92 -25.83
CA HIS A 455 -7.31 47.48 -26.40
C HIS A 455 -6.96 48.75 -25.63
N LEU A 456 -5.79 48.77 -24.98
CA LEU A 456 -5.14 49.98 -24.50
C LEU A 456 -3.62 49.80 -24.60
N PHE A 457 -3.02 50.69 -25.40
CA PHE A 457 -1.63 50.74 -25.87
C PHE A 457 -1.25 49.71 -26.94
#